data_AF-A0AAE9S141-F1
#
_entry.id   AF-A0AAE9S141-F1
#
_cell.length_a   1.000
_cell.length_b   1.000
_cell.length_c   1.000
_cell.angle_alpha   90.00
_cell.angle_beta   90.00
_cell.angle_gamma   90.00
#
_symmetry.space_group_name_H-M   'P 1'
#
loop_
_entity.id
_entity.type
_entity.pdbx_description
1 polymer ?
#
loop_
_entity_poly.entity_id
_entity_poly.type
_entity_poly.pdbx_seq_one_letter_code
_entity_poly.pdbx_strand_id
1 'polypeptide(L)'
;MAGQTIQIKTETGKQFSAYLVAPSSGKGPGIVLCQEIFGVNAAMREKANFLAEEGYTVLVPDLFWRSAANIELGYTPEDFQKAYALYQQYDENLGVEDIQDSLAYLQTRPECDTSTGLGVVGYCLGGKLAYLAACRLPEVTCAVGYYGVGLENVLDELANLKGRLVLHIAELDQFTPPDARQAILQAASQYSNVKAYVYEDVDHAFARPKSEHYHKPSARFAHERTVTALHDTIGPHYDLVALWEEHIRHEFDTRDVPATMATMVAEPYVNHIPTLTGGVGQSQLARFYRYHFVHQNPEDMKITSISRTVGSTQVVDEFIMSFTHDTEIDWLLPGVKPTGKYVEIPMLGVIQFRGSKLCHEHIYWDQASVLVQIGLLNPEVLPVAGVETAKKLLNEDLPSNTLMPSWNSSEGKPIGEGV
;
A
#
# COMPACT_ATOMS: atom_id res chain seq x y z
N MET A 1 9.44 15.35 3.53
CA MET A 1 9.00 16.06 4.76
C MET A 1 10.13 15.99 5.77
N ALA A 2 10.32 17.02 6.60
CA ALA A 2 11.35 17.02 7.64
C ALA A 2 10.67 16.83 9.00
N GLY A 3 10.98 15.73 9.69
CA GLY A 3 10.57 15.56 11.08
C GLY A 3 11.51 16.27 12.03
N GLN A 4 11.09 16.38 13.28
CA GLN A 4 11.80 17.07 14.35
C GLN A 4 11.84 16.22 15.62
N THR A 5 12.94 16.30 16.36
CA THR A 5 13.02 15.73 17.69
C THR A 5 12.40 16.69 18.70
N ILE A 6 11.49 16.18 19.52
CA ILE A 6 10.80 16.92 20.58
C ILE A 6 11.03 16.25 21.95
N GLN A 7 10.62 16.94 23.01
CA GLN A 7 10.62 16.39 24.38
C GLN A 7 9.18 16.27 24.88
N ILE A 8 8.82 15.09 25.36
CA ILE A 8 7.52 14.79 25.97
C ILE A 8 7.72 14.75 27.47
N LYS A 9 6.82 15.41 28.22
CA LYS A 9 6.82 15.37 29.68
C LYS A 9 5.85 14.31 30.15
N THR A 10 6.30 13.45 31.05
CA THR A 10 5.45 12.48 31.74
C THR A 10 4.65 13.16 32.84
N GLU A 11 3.59 12.53 33.33
CA GLU A 11 2.83 13.01 34.51
C GLU A 11 3.72 13.20 35.75
N THR A 12 4.78 12.39 35.88
CA THR A 12 5.75 12.46 36.99
C THR A 12 6.80 13.57 36.82
N GLY A 13 6.72 14.36 35.75
CA GLY A 13 7.61 15.48 35.46
C GLY A 13 8.97 15.09 34.87
N LYS A 14 9.17 13.80 34.55
CA LYS A 14 10.30 13.34 33.73
C LYS A 14 10.05 13.68 32.27
N GLN A 15 11.07 13.52 31.43
CA GLN A 15 10.93 13.77 30.00
C GLN A 15 11.69 12.75 29.16
N PHE A 16 11.17 12.47 27.97
CA PHE A 16 11.81 11.61 26.98
C PHE A 16 11.70 12.21 25.58
N SER A 17 12.62 11.81 24.71
CA SER A 17 12.67 12.27 23.32
C SER A 17 11.62 11.57 22.47
N ALA A 18 11.13 12.25 21.45
CA ALA A 18 10.34 11.62 20.40
C ALA A 18 10.60 12.28 19.04
N TYR A 19 10.50 11.51 17.97
CA TYR A 19 10.52 12.04 16.60
C TYR A 19 9.09 12.35 16.15
N LEU A 20 8.81 13.59 15.78
CA LEU A 20 7.51 14.06 15.28
C LEU A 20 7.63 14.42 13.80
N VAL A 21 6.74 13.89 12.98
CA VAL A 21 6.58 14.28 11.58
C VAL A 21 5.10 14.52 11.27
N ALA A 22 4.82 15.63 10.59
CA ALA A 22 3.48 16.01 10.14
C ALA A 22 3.34 15.73 8.64
N PRO A 23 2.10 15.51 8.14
CA PRO A 23 1.86 15.35 6.72
C PRO A 23 2.14 16.65 5.97
N SER A 24 2.28 16.59 4.65
CA SER A 24 2.55 17.79 3.82
C SER A 24 1.42 18.84 3.86
N SER A 25 0.20 18.43 4.21
CA SER A 25 -0.94 19.33 4.51
C SER A 25 -0.75 20.14 5.81
N GLY A 26 0.22 19.79 6.64
CA GLY A 26 0.53 20.41 7.93
C GLY A 26 -0.30 19.89 9.11
N LYS A 27 -1.42 19.21 8.86
CA LYS A 27 -2.31 18.66 9.88
C LYS A 27 -2.95 17.35 9.43
N GLY A 28 -3.09 16.40 10.36
CA GLY A 28 -3.76 15.12 10.14
C GLY A 28 -4.01 14.32 11.42
N PRO A 29 -4.70 13.17 11.34
CA PRO A 29 -4.96 12.31 12.50
C PRO A 29 -3.66 11.84 13.17
N GLY A 30 -3.70 11.73 14.50
CA GLY A 30 -2.52 11.39 15.30
C GLY A 30 -2.22 9.90 15.34
N ILE A 31 -0.95 9.52 15.13
CA ILE A 31 -0.46 8.15 15.33
C ILE A 31 0.77 8.15 16.25
N VAL A 32 0.75 7.30 17.28
CA VAL A 32 1.97 6.89 17.98
C VAL A 32 2.54 5.65 17.28
N LEU A 33 3.78 5.76 16.80
CA LEU A 33 4.49 4.68 16.14
C LEU A 33 5.53 4.08 17.09
N CYS A 34 5.30 2.85 17.53
CA CYS A 34 6.13 2.14 18.50
C CYS A 34 7.30 1.42 17.82
N GLN A 35 8.51 1.65 18.35
CA GLN A 35 9.77 1.11 17.85
C GLN A 35 9.90 -0.42 17.95
N GLU A 36 10.81 -0.96 17.15
CA GLU A 36 11.40 -2.28 17.37
C GLU A 36 12.42 -2.22 18.53
N ILE A 37 13.19 -3.29 18.75
CA ILE A 37 14.23 -3.35 19.80
C ILE A 37 15.49 -2.52 19.50
N PHE A 38 15.51 -1.76 18.39
CA PHE A 38 16.68 -1.01 17.92
C PHE A 38 16.63 0.48 18.23
N GLY A 39 15.62 0.93 18.98
CA GLY A 39 15.43 2.36 19.24
C GLY A 39 14.76 3.11 18.09
N VAL A 40 14.80 4.44 18.15
CA VAL A 40 14.23 5.34 17.13
C VAL A 40 15.24 5.52 15.99
N ASN A 41 15.62 4.42 15.34
CA ASN A 41 16.64 4.42 14.30
C ASN A 41 16.11 4.93 12.94
N ALA A 42 16.96 4.91 11.91
CA ALA A 42 16.61 5.39 10.57
C ALA A 42 15.39 4.67 9.96
N ALA A 43 15.21 3.37 10.20
CA ALA A 43 14.07 2.62 9.68
C ALA A 43 12.75 3.06 10.34
N MET A 44 12.76 3.36 11.65
CA MET A 44 11.59 3.88 12.34
C MET A 44 11.19 5.28 11.83
N ARG A 45 12.17 6.15 11.57
CA ARG A 45 11.92 7.47 10.95
C ARG A 45 11.39 7.35 9.53
N GLU A 46 11.90 6.40 8.74
CA GLU A 46 11.40 6.13 7.39
C GLU A 46 9.93 5.66 7.43
N LYS A 47 9.57 4.77 8.35
CA LYS A 47 8.18 4.33 8.57
C LYS A 47 7.26 5.48 9.02
N ALA A 48 7.75 6.34 9.91
CA ALA A 48 7.00 7.53 10.32
C ALA A 48 6.74 8.47 9.14
N ASN A 49 7.74 8.68 8.28
CA ASN A 49 7.59 9.48 7.07
C ASN A 49 6.59 8.86 6.10
N PHE A 50 6.59 7.53 5.92
CA PHE A 50 5.59 6.86 5.06
C PHE A 50 4.16 7.06 5.58
N LEU A 51 3.92 6.92 6.89
CA LEU A 51 2.62 7.24 7.47
C LEU A 51 2.28 8.73 7.33
N ALA A 52 3.24 9.64 7.45
CA ALA A 52 2.99 11.06 7.19
C ALA A 52 2.62 11.35 5.73
N GLU A 53 3.15 10.58 4.77
CA GLU A 53 2.76 10.70 3.37
C GLU A 53 1.34 10.19 3.12
N GLU A 54 0.85 9.24 3.93
CA GLU A 54 -0.57 8.82 3.95
C GLU A 54 -1.50 9.88 4.58
N GLY A 55 -0.94 10.92 5.22
CA GLY A 55 -1.71 12.04 5.79
C GLY A 55 -1.78 12.08 7.31
N TYR A 56 -0.96 11.30 8.01
CA TYR A 56 -0.98 11.23 9.48
C TYR A 56 0.07 12.15 10.13
N THR A 57 -0.24 12.65 11.32
CA THR A 57 0.76 13.26 12.21
C THR A 57 1.31 12.17 13.11
N VAL A 58 2.59 11.83 12.93
CA VAL A 58 3.20 10.63 13.51
C VAL A 58 4.24 11.01 14.54
N LEU A 59 4.12 10.40 15.72
CA LEU A 59 5.04 10.53 16.84
C LEU A 59 5.70 9.19 17.13
N VAL A 60 7.03 9.15 17.13
CA VAL A 60 7.83 7.97 17.47
C VAL A 60 8.53 8.22 18.81
N PRO A 61 7.97 7.76 19.94
CA PRO A 61 8.58 7.95 21.24
C PRO A 61 9.84 7.08 21.40
N ASP A 62 10.86 7.61 22.08
CA ASP A 62 12.00 6.83 22.58
C ASP A 62 11.52 5.97 23.73
N LEU A 63 11.14 4.72 23.44
CA LEU A 63 10.58 3.82 24.46
C LEU A 63 11.65 3.26 25.40
N PHE A 64 12.94 3.33 25.04
CA PHE A 64 14.02 2.87 25.92
C PHE A 64 14.52 3.93 26.91
N TRP A 65 13.95 5.13 26.90
CA TRP A 65 14.41 6.27 27.70
C TRP A 65 14.65 5.99 29.19
N ARG A 66 13.91 5.03 29.78
CA ARG A 66 14.03 4.64 31.19
C ARG A 66 15.31 3.86 31.49
N SER A 67 15.76 3.02 30.56
CA SER A 67 16.97 2.20 30.69
C SER A 67 18.17 2.85 30.01
N ALA A 68 17.99 3.32 28.77
CA ALA A 68 18.99 4.04 28.01
C ALA A 68 18.30 4.97 26.99
N ALA A 69 18.48 6.29 27.15
CA ALA A 69 17.86 7.28 26.29
C ALA A 69 18.57 7.42 24.93
N ASN A 70 17.78 7.76 23.92
CA ASN A 70 18.18 8.03 22.53
C ASN A 70 18.97 6.87 21.91
N ILE A 71 18.53 5.64 22.17
CA ILE A 71 19.11 4.46 21.51
C ILE A 71 18.78 4.51 20.02
N GLU A 72 19.81 4.35 19.20
CA GLU A 72 19.71 4.18 17.75
C GLU A 72 20.71 3.11 17.31
N LEU A 73 20.23 1.89 17.11
CA LEU A 73 21.05 0.74 16.71
C LEU A 73 20.86 0.42 15.24
N GLY A 74 21.91 -0.12 14.62
CA GLY A 74 21.86 -0.77 13.32
C GLY A 74 21.42 -2.23 13.44
N TYR A 75 21.93 -3.06 12.54
CA TYR A 75 21.56 -4.48 12.44
C TYR A 75 22.79 -5.40 12.43
N THR A 76 23.93 -4.96 12.98
CA THR A 76 25.10 -5.83 13.15
C THR A 76 24.86 -6.82 14.29
N PRO A 77 25.58 -7.97 14.34
CA PRO A 77 25.46 -8.90 15.46
C PRO A 77 25.66 -8.26 16.84
N GLU A 78 26.57 -7.29 16.95
CA GLU A 78 26.82 -6.54 18.20
C GLU A 78 25.64 -5.63 18.58
N ASP A 79 25.05 -4.97 17.58
CA ASP A 79 23.85 -4.16 17.78
C ASP A 79 22.65 -5.03 18.17
N PHE A 80 22.50 -6.20 17.57
CA PHE A 80 21.50 -7.20 17.98
C PHE A 80 21.69 -7.64 19.43
N GLN A 81 22.92 -7.90 19.87
CA GLN A 81 23.19 -8.29 21.25
C GLN A 81 22.80 -7.18 22.24
N LYS A 82 23.13 -5.92 21.93
CA LYS A 82 22.72 -4.76 22.74
C LYS A 82 21.21 -4.57 22.77
N ALA A 83 20.57 -4.63 21.59
CA ALA A 83 19.12 -4.53 21.43
C ALA A 83 18.39 -5.59 22.26
N TYR A 84 18.89 -6.83 22.22
CA TYR A 84 18.32 -7.93 23.00
C TYR A 84 18.50 -7.74 24.51
N ALA A 85 19.66 -7.25 24.96
CA ALA A 85 19.89 -6.94 26.37
C ALA A 85 18.96 -5.84 26.91
N LEU A 86 18.70 -4.79 26.09
CA LEU A 86 17.73 -3.76 26.42
C LEU A 86 16.30 -4.33 26.48
N TYR A 87 15.93 -5.14 25.50
CA TYR A 87 14.63 -5.80 25.45
C TYR A 87 14.36 -6.72 26.65
N GLN A 88 15.36 -7.50 27.11
CA GLN A 88 15.21 -8.38 28.26
C GLN A 88 14.88 -7.65 29.58
N GLN A 89 15.24 -6.37 29.68
CA GLN A 89 14.98 -5.54 30.86
C GLN A 89 13.77 -4.63 30.68
N TYR A 90 13.10 -4.70 29.53
CA TYR A 90 12.02 -3.79 29.17
C TYR A 90 10.73 -4.16 29.90
N ASP A 91 10.09 -3.17 30.53
CA ASP A 91 8.78 -3.32 31.17
C ASP A 91 7.69 -2.82 30.22
N GLU A 92 6.87 -3.76 29.75
CA GLU A 92 5.80 -3.47 28.79
C GLU A 92 4.69 -2.61 29.39
N ASN A 93 4.46 -2.66 30.70
CA ASN A 93 3.45 -1.83 31.37
C ASN A 93 3.89 -0.37 31.36
N LEU A 94 5.15 -0.11 31.71
CA LEU A 94 5.73 1.23 31.61
C LEU A 94 5.77 1.71 30.15
N GLY A 95 5.97 0.81 29.19
CA GLY A 95 5.86 1.12 27.77
C GLY A 95 4.47 1.60 27.35
N VAL A 96 3.40 1.01 27.90
CA VAL A 96 2.01 1.46 27.64
C VAL A 96 1.74 2.82 28.29
N GLU A 97 2.28 3.09 29.48
CA GLU A 97 2.24 4.44 30.09
C GLU A 97 2.93 5.48 29.19
N ASP A 98 4.11 5.15 28.64
CA ASP A 98 4.85 6.04 27.74
C ASP A 98 4.08 6.31 26.43
N ILE A 99 3.31 5.32 25.94
CA ILE A 99 2.39 5.49 24.80
C ILE A 99 1.23 6.41 25.18
N GLN A 100 0.65 6.26 26.37
CA GLN A 100 -0.41 7.13 26.86
C GLN A 100 0.05 8.60 26.96
N ASP A 101 1.22 8.84 27.56
CA ASP A 101 1.85 10.17 27.61
C ASP A 101 2.08 10.74 26.19
N SER A 102 2.47 9.88 25.24
CA SER A 102 2.67 10.25 23.83
C SER A 102 1.36 10.61 23.11
N LEU A 103 0.29 9.86 23.35
CA LEU A 103 -1.06 10.15 22.81
C LEU A 103 -1.60 11.47 23.37
N ALA A 104 -1.49 11.67 24.69
CA ALA A 104 -1.89 12.91 25.34
C ALA A 104 -1.09 14.11 24.79
N TYR A 105 0.22 13.95 24.60
CA TYR A 105 1.05 14.98 23.99
C TYR A 105 0.60 15.31 22.56
N LEU A 106 0.35 14.30 21.72
CA LEU A 106 -0.15 14.49 20.34
C LEU A 106 -1.43 15.33 20.31
N GLN A 107 -2.37 15.10 21.24
CA GLN A 107 -3.61 15.87 21.30
C GLN A 107 -3.42 17.36 21.59
N THR A 108 -2.27 17.76 22.15
CA THR A 108 -1.94 19.18 22.36
C THR A 108 -1.35 19.87 21.13
N ARG A 109 -1.04 19.11 20.08
CA ARG A 109 -0.30 19.59 18.91
C ARG A 109 -1.22 20.24 17.87
N PRO A 110 -0.88 21.42 17.33
CA PRO A 110 -1.63 22.01 16.22
C PRO A 110 -1.60 21.14 14.96
N GLU A 111 -0.56 20.32 14.80
CA GLU A 111 -0.41 19.36 13.69
C GLU A 111 -1.35 18.14 13.84
N CYS A 112 -1.89 17.86 15.03
CA CYS A 112 -2.79 16.75 15.25
C CYS A 112 -4.25 17.18 15.04
N ASP A 113 -5.00 16.42 14.25
CA ASP A 113 -6.45 16.54 14.25
C ASP A 113 -7.04 15.83 15.46
N THR A 114 -7.57 16.62 16.40
CA THR A 114 -8.19 16.14 17.63
C THR A 114 -9.68 15.82 17.45
N SER A 115 -10.25 16.08 16.27
CA SER A 115 -11.64 15.72 15.96
C SER A 115 -11.80 14.26 15.55
N THR A 116 -10.70 13.59 15.20
CA THR A 116 -10.62 12.17 14.85
C THR A 116 -10.14 11.35 16.04
N GLY A 117 -10.25 10.02 15.93
CA GLY A 117 -9.58 9.11 16.86
C GLY A 117 -8.05 9.13 16.73
N LEU A 118 -7.37 8.47 17.67
CA LEU A 118 -5.92 8.27 17.63
C LEU A 118 -5.56 6.84 17.24
N GLY A 119 -4.43 6.71 16.54
CA GLY A 119 -3.86 5.45 16.12
C GLY A 119 -2.62 5.04 16.92
N VAL A 120 -2.39 3.74 17.06
CA VAL A 120 -1.11 3.18 17.52
C VAL A 120 -0.63 2.14 16.51
N VAL A 121 0.56 2.32 15.94
CA VAL A 121 1.16 1.35 15.03
C VAL A 121 2.46 0.88 15.65
N GLY A 122 2.84 -0.39 15.50
CA GLY A 122 4.14 -0.83 16.00
C GLY A 122 4.65 -2.13 15.39
N TYR A 123 5.94 -2.35 15.54
CA TYR A 123 6.68 -3.46 14.93
C TYR A 123 7.48 -4.23 15.99
N CYS A 124 7.45 -5.56 15.94
CA CYS A 124 8.14 -6.44 16.92
C CYS A 124 7.70 -6.11 18.37
N LEU A 125 8.60 -5.61 19.22
CA LEU A 125 8.27 -5.05 20.54
C LEU A 125 7.10 -4.06 20.44
N GLY A 126 7.20 -3.10 19.52
CA GLY A 126 6.13 -2.14 19.26
C GLY A 126 4.83 -2.79 18.78
N GLY A 127 4.90 -3.95 18.13
CA GLY A 127 3.71 -4.70 17.71
C GLY A 127 2.93 -5.25 18.91
N LYS A 128 3.63 -5.75 19.92
CA LYS A 128 3.04 -6.11 21.21
C LYS A 128 2.51 -4.89 21.96
N LEU A 129 3.26 -3.81 21.99
CA LEU A 129 2.82 -2.58 22.65
C LEU A 129 1.59 -1.95 22.00
N ALA A 130 1.48 -2.01 20.67
CA ALA A 130 0.27 -1.57 19.96
C ALA A 130 -0.95 -2.41 20.34
N TYR A 131 -0.79 -3.74 20.47
CA TYR A 131 -1.84 -4.63 20.96
C TYR A 131 -2.26 -4.26 22.40
N LEU A 132 -1.29 -4.11 23.31
CA LEU A 132 -1.58 -3.76 24.71
C LEU A 132 -2.22 -2.38 24.83
N ALA A 133 -1.74 -1.38 24.08
CA ALA A 133 -2.33 -0.05 24.02
C ALA A 133 -3.80 -0.11 23.55
N ALA A 134 -4.10 -0.94 22.53
CA ALA A 134 -5.48 -1.12 22.05
C ALA A 134 -6.42 -1.67 23.13
N CYS A 135 -5.93 -2.59 23.94
CA CYS A 135 -6.70 -3.23 25.00
C CYS A 135 -6.80 -2.37 26.28
N ARG A 136 -5.77 -1.58 26.58
CA ARG A 136 -5.64 -0.88 27.88
C ARG A 136 -5.98 0.61 27.82
N LEU A 137 -5.87 1.24 26.65
CA LEU A 137 -6.08 2.69 26.48
C LEU A 137 -7.36 2.94 25.67
N PRO A 138 -8.47 3.36 26.32
CA PRO A 138 -9.77 3.52 25.65
C PRO A 138 -9.79 4.60 24.56
N GLU A 139 -8.83 5.53 24.57
CA GLU A 139 -8.64 6.57 23.54
C GLU A 139 -8.07 6.04 22.22
N VAL A 140 -7.49 4.83 22.20
CA VAL A 140 -6.93 4.22 20.98
C VAL A 140 -8.07 3.69 20.12
N THR A 141 -8.32 4.39 19.01
CA THR A 141 -9.42 4.06 18.08
C THR A 141 -9.00 2.98 17.08
N CYS A 142 -7.73 2.95 16.69
CA CYS A 142 -7.18 1.92 15.84
C CYS A 142 -5.75 1.56 16.24
N ALA A 143 -5.47 0.27 16.37
CA ALA A 143 -4.15 -0.24 16.62
C ALA A 143 -3.71 -1.24 15.54
N VAL A 144 -2.43 -1.21 15.19
CA VAL A 144 -1.83 -2.11 14.21
C VAL A 144 -0.52 -2.67 14.74
N GLY A 145 -0.47 -3.99 14.93
CA GLY A 145 0.72 -4.71 15.35
C GLY A 145 1.33 -5.52 14.20
N TYR A 146 2.60 -5.28 13.91
CA TYR A 146 3.39 -6.11 13.00
C TYR A 146 4.29 -7.06 13.78
N TYR A 147 4.13 -8.37 13.52
CA TYR A 147 4.94 -9.47 14.08
C TYR A 147 5.24 -9.27 15.58
N GLY A 148 4.19 -8.97 16.36
CA GLY A 148 4.28 -8.80 17.80
C GLY A 148 4.60 -10.13 18.48
N VAL A 149 5.58 -10.13 19.38
CA VAL A 149 6.05 -11.34 20.08
C VAL A 149 5.32 -11.51 21.41
N GLY A 150 4.93 -12.73 21.76
CA GLY A 150 4.37 -13.03 23.08
C GLY A 150 2.91 -12.62 23.27
N LEU A 151 2.16 -12.41 22.19
CA LEU A 151 0.73 -12.04 22.25
C LEU A 151 -0.13 -13.16 22.85
N GLU A 152 0.27 -14.42 22.68
CA GLU A 152 -0.40 -15.60 23.23
C GLU A 152 -0.52 -15.58 24.76
N ASN A 153 0.30 -14.77 25.44
CA ASN A 153 0.33 -14.65 26.90
C ASN A 153 -0.64 -13.60 27.45
N VAL A 154 -1.29 -12.81 26.59
CA VAL A 154 -2.16 -11.67 26.98
C VAL A 154 -3.49 -11.65 26.21
N LEU A 155 -3.90 -12.79 25.63
CA LEU A 155 -5.09 -12.89 24.78
C LEU A 155 -6.39 -12.52 25.49
N ASP A 156 -6.44 -12.69 26.81
CA ASP A 156 -7.59 -12.34 27.66
C ASP A 156 -7.85 -10.83 27.69
N GLU A 157 -6.83 -10.01 27.43
CA GLU A 157 -6.98 -8.55 27.38
C GLU A 157 -7.82 -8.05 26.20
N LEU A 158 -8.05 -8.87 25.16
CA LEU A 158 -8.97 -8.53 24.06
C LEU A 158 -10.38 -8.20 24.56
N ALA A 159 -10.78 -8.73 25.72
CA ALA A 159 -12.08 -8.40 26.34
C ALA A 159 -12.23 -6.90 26.65
N ASN A 160 -11.11 -6.17 26.77
CA ASN A 160 -11.09 -4.74 27.04
C ASN A 160 -11.07 -3.87 25.78
N LEU A 161 -10.76 -4.44 24.61
CA LEU A 161 -10.62 -3.73 23.34
C LEU A 161 -11.88 -2.90 23.00
N LYS A 162 -11.69 -1.60 22.74
CA LYS A 162 -12.75 -0.68 22.29
C LYS A 162 -12.64 -0.31 20.82
N GLY A 163 -11.41 -0.09 20.35
CA GLY A 163 -11.12 0.29 18.97
C GLY A 163 -11.02 -0.90 18.00
N ARG A 164 -10.46 -0.63 16.82
CA ARG A 164 -10.08 -1.65 15.84
C ARG A 164 -8.66 -2.13 16.11
N LEU A 165 -8.41 -3.44 15.93
CA LEU A 165 -7.07 -4.01 16.00
C LEU A 165 -6.75 -4.80 14.73
N VAL A 166 -5.60 -4.53 14.12
CA VAL A 166 -5.06 -5.32 13.01
C VAL A 166 -3.72 -5.93 13.40
N LEU A 167 -3.57 -7.23 13.17
CA LEU A 167 -2.35 -7.99 13.44
C LEU A 167 -1.81 -8.56 12.14
N HIS A 168 -0.54 -8.29 11.87
CA HIS A 168 0.20 -8.86 10.74
C HIS A 168 1.20 -9.89 11.25
N ILE A 169 0.98 -11.17 10.92
CA ILE A 169 1.72 -12.30 11.47
C ILE A 169 2.51 -12.98 10.35
N ALA A 170 3.80 -13.22 10.57
CA ALA A 170 4.64 -14.00 9.66
C ALA A 170 4.46 -15.50 9.93
N GLU A 171 4.26 -16.31 8.88
CA GLU A 171 4.08 -17.76 9.03
C GLU A 171 5.32 -18.47 9.59
N LEU A 172 6.52 -18.04 9.17
CA LEU A 172 7.78 -18.69 9.54
C LEU A 172 8.44 -18.05 10.77
N ASP A 173 7.77 -17.10 11.43
CA ASP A 173 8.29 -16.39 12.60
C ASP A 173 8.59 -17.35 13.77
N GLN A 174 9.86 -17.55 14.06
CA GLN A 174 10.31 -18.44 15.13
C GLN A 174 9.96 -17.92 16.53
N PHE A 175 9.69 -16.62 16.68
CA PHE A 175 9.23 -16.03 17.94
C PHE A 175 7.72 -16.21 18.16
N THR A 176 6.98 -16.58 17.12
CA THR A 176 5.54 -16.89 17.16
C THR A 176 5.29 -18.28 16.56
N PRO A 177 5.67 -19.36 17.27
CA PRO A 177 5.57 -20.73 16.77
C PRO A 177 4.12 -21.11 16.41
N PRO A 178 3.88 -22.18 15.63
CA PRO A 178 2.55 -22.53 15.11
C PRO A 178 1.43 -22.58 16.15
N ASP A 179 1.69 -23.11 17.35
CA ASP A 179 0.69 -23.18 18.43
C ASP A 179 0.33 -21.78 18.95
N ALA A 180 1.32 -20.89 19.14
CA ALA A 180 1.10 -19.51 19.54
C ALA A 180 0.33 -18.74 18.44
N ARG A 181 0.73 -18.91 17.17
CA ARG A 181 0.01 -18.34 16.02
C ARG A 181 -1.45 -18.79 16.00
N GLN A 182 -1.70 -20.09 16.17
CA GLN A 182 -3.06 -20.63 16.16
C GLN A 182 -3.90 -20.08 17.31
N ALA A 183 -3.33 -19.94 18.52
CA ALA A 183 -3.99 -19.34 19.66
C ALA A 183 -4.38 -17.86 19.38
N ILE A 184 -3.45 -17.08 18.80
CA ILE A 184 -3.71 -15.68 18.40
C ILE A 184 -4.84 -15.60 17.38
N LEU A 185 -4.82 -16.44 16.33
CA LEU A 185 -5.86 -16.46 15.30
C LEU A 185 -7.23 -16.85 15.88
N GLN A 186 -7.26 -17.86 16.76
CA GLN A 186 -8.49 -18.29 17.41
C GLN A 186 -9.07 -17.18 18.28
N ALA A 187 -8.25 -16.52 19.11
CA ALA A 187 -8.69 -15.40 19.94
C ALA A 187 -9.18 -14.22 19.08
N ALA A 188 -8.41 -13.82 18.06
CA ALA A 188 -8.80 -12.75 17.14
C ALA A 188 -10.15 -13.01 16.45
N SER A 189 -10.43 -14.26 16.06
CA SER A 189 -11.68 -14.62 15.38
C SER A 189 -12.95 -14.43 16.22
N GLN A 190 -12.81 -14.30 17.55
CA GLN A 190 -13.94 -14.08 18.47
C GLN A 190 -14.43 -12.63 18.46
N TYR A 191 -13.68 -11.70 17.87
CA TYR A 191 -13.94 -10.26 17.91
C TYR A 191 -14.06 -9.70 16.50
N SER A 192 -15.21 -9.11 16.16
CA SER A 192 -15.47 -8.56 14.81
C SER A 192 -14.60 -7.35 14.45
N ASN A 193 -14.13 -6.62 15.45
CA ASN A 193 -13.21 -5.48 15.35
C ASN A 193 -11.73 -5.86 15.37
N VAL A 194 -11.39 -7.15 15.38
CA VAL A 194 -10.01 -7.65 15.26
C VAL A 194 -9.83 -8.34 13.90
N LYS A 195 -8.72 -8.04 13.23
CA LYS A 195 -8.29 -8.77 12.02
C LYS A 195 -6.85 -9.24 12.20
N ALA A 196 -6.63 -10.54 12.05
CA ALA A 196 -5.31 -11.13 12.02
C ALA A 196 -5.03 -11.70 10.62
N TYR A 197 -3.93 -11.29 10.02
CA TYR A 197 -3.49 -11.74 8.70
C TYR A 197 -2.19 -12.51 8.84
N VAL A 198 -2.17 -13.74 8.30
CA VAL A 198 -0.94 -14.52 8.16
C VAL A 198 -0.36 -14.27 6.78
N TYR A 199 0.94 -14.04 6.72
CA TYR A 199 1.70 -13.93 5.48
C TYR A 199 2.52 -15.21 5.32
N GLU A 200 2.22 -15.95 4.26
CA GLU A 200 2.85 -17.24 3.95
C GLU A 200 4.31 -17.04 3.54
N ASP A 201 5.15 -18.04 3.86
CA ASP A 201 6.56 -18.12 3.46
C ASP A 201 7.43 -16.90 3.83
N VAL A 202 7.07 -16.14 4.87
CA VAL A 202 7.87 -15.02 5.38
C VAL A 202 8.18 -15.16 6.87
N ASP A 203 9.34 -14.65 7.27
CA ASP A 203 9.84 -14.67 8.65
C ASP A 203 9.62 -13.31 9.36
N HIS A 204 9.96 -13.25 10.65
CA HIS A 204 9.94 -12.07 11.48
C HIS A 204 10.64 -10.90 10.79
N ALA A 205 10.09 -9.69 10.95
CA ALA A 205 10.57 -8.48 10.30
C ALA A 205 10.42 -8.42 8.76
N PHE A 206 9.50 -9.19 8.16
CA PHE A 206 9.24 -9.14 6.71
C PHE A 206 8.93 -7.75 6.13
N ALA A 207 8.43 -6.83 6.98
CA ALA A 207 8.09 -5.46 6.61
C ALA A 207 9.18 -4.43 6.93
N ARG A 208 10.40 -4.84 7.28
CA ARG A 208 11.55 -3.95 7.50
C ARG A 208 12.32 -3.80 6.19
N PRO A 209 12.33 -2.62 5.53
CA PRO A 209 13.06 -2.45 4.29
C PRO A 209 14.55 -2.75 4.46
N LYS A 210 15.17 -3.36 3.44
CA LYS A 210 16.61 -3.63 3.35
C LYS A 210 17.18 -4.62 4.40
N SER A 211 16.33 -5.29 5.19
CA SER A 211 16.77 -6.42 6.02
C SER A 211 16.76 -7.73 5.24
N GLU A 212 17.46 -8.73 5.76
CA GLU A 212 17.51 -10.09 5.20
C GLU A 212 16.11 -10.69 4.95
N HIS A 213 15.18 -10.51 5.90
CA HIS A 213 13.82 -11.06 5.80
C HIS A 213 12.85 -10.19 4.98
N TYR A 214 13.29 -9.07 4.40
CA TYR A 214 12.38 -8.14 3.73
C TYR A 214 11.68 -8.81 2.54
N HIS A 215 10.36 -8.98 2.64
CA HIS A 215 9.54 -9.53 1.56
C HIS A 215 8.60 -8.45 1.03
N LYS A 216 9.02 -7.79 -0.06
CA LYS A 216 8.33 -6.63 -0.63
C LYS A 216 6.83 -6.86 -0.90
N PRO A 217 6.38 -8.00 -1.49
CA PRO A 217 4.95 -8.25 -1.69
C PRO A 217 4.16 -8.29 -0.37
N SER A 218 4.61 -9.06 0.62
CA SER A 218 3.92 -9.15 1.93
C SER A 218 3.93 -7.83 2.66
N ALA A 219 5.04 -7.09 2.62
CA ALA A 219 5.15 -5.76 3.21
C ALA A 219 4.14 -4.77 2.59
N ARG A 220 3.94 -4.82 1.27
CA ARG A 220 2.95 -3.99 0.57
C ARG A 220 1.51 -4.33 0.98
N PHE A 221 1.14 -5.61 0.98
CA PHE A 221 -0.20 -6.01 1.42
C PHE A 221 -0.47 -5.65 2.89
N ALA A 222 0.53 -5.83 3.75
CA ALA A 222 0.42 -5.43 5.15
C ALA A 222 0.24 -3.92 5.30
N HIS A 223 0.99 -3.11 4.55
CA HIS A 223 0.83 -1.66 4.52
C HIS A 223 -0.55 -1.24 4.02
N GLU A 224 -1.04 -1.81 2.91
CA GLU A 224 -2.38 -1.52 2.41
C GLU A 224 -3.46 -1.80 3.46
N ARG A 225 -3.43 -2.98 4.08
CA ARG A 225 -4.38 -3.35 5.15
C ARG A 225 -4.29 -2.46 6.38
N THR A 226 -3.08 -1.99 6.72
CA THR A 226 -2.86 -1.00 7.78
C THR A 226 -3.52 0.32 7.44
N VAL A 227 -3.25 0.87 6.25
CA VAL A 227 -3.80 2.15 5.80
C VAL A 227 -5.32 2.07 5.65
N THR A 228 -5.87 0.97 5.13
CA THR A 228 -7.32 0.72 5.11
C THR A 228 -7.91 0.83 6.51
N ALA A 229 -7.35 0.11 7.48
CA ALA A 229 -7.87 0.13 8.85
C ALA A 229 -7.80 1.52 9.49
N LEU A 230 -6.71 2.26 9.25
CA LEU A 230 -6.54 3.62 9.77
C LEU A 230 -7.50 4.60 9.07
N HIS A 231 -7.59 4.59 7.74
CA HIS A 231 -8.54 5.43 7.00
C HIS A 231 -9.97 5.18 7.46
N ASP A 232 -10.39 3.91 7.56
CA ASP A 232 -11.76 3.53 7.96
C ASP A 232 -12.14 3.98 9.38
N THR A 233 -11.16 4.26 10.25
CA THR A 233 -11.40 4.51 11.69
C THR A 233 -11.07 5.91 12.14
N ILE A 234 -9.96 6.48 11.68
CA ILE A 234 -9.47 7.79 12.09
C ILE A 234 -9.25 8.75 10.91
N GLY A 235 -9.52 8.31 9.68
CA GLY A 235 -9.23 9.10 8.47
C GLY A 235 -7.72 9.25 8.22
N PRO A 236 -7.27 10.19 7.39
CA PRO A 236 -8.10 11.03 6.52
C PRO A 236 -8.77 10.19 5.42
N HIS A 237 -9.87 10.69 4.86
CA HIS A 237 -10.52 10.07 3.72
C HIS A 237 -10.21 10.85 2.45
N TYR A 238 -9.69 10.17 1.43
CA TYR A 238 -9.38 10.77 0.14
C TYR A 238 -10.41 10.35 -0.90
N ASP A 239 -10.82 11.30 -1.73
CA ASP A 239 -11.55 11.01 -2.97
C ASP A 239 -10.53 10.60 -4.05
N LEU A 240 -10.17 9.32 -4.06
CA LEU A 240 -9.19 8.80 -5.01
C LEU A 240 -9.67 8.92 -6.46
N VAL A 241 -10.98 8.95 -6.69
CA VAL A 241 -11.57 9.14 -8.02
C VAL A 241 -11.29 10.54 -8.51
N ALA A 242 -11.58 11.56 -7.70
CA ALA A 242 -11.31 12.95 -8.05
C ALA A 242 -9.81 13.20 -8.29
N LEU A 243 -8.93 12.61 -7.45
CA LEU A 243 -7.47 12.72 -7.63
C LEU A 243 -7.01 12.07 -8.95
N TRP A 244 -7.58 10.92 -9.29
CA TRP A 244 -7.26 10.24 -10.55
C TRP A 244 -7.77 11.02 -11.77
N GLU A 245 -8.99 11.54 -11.72
CA GLU A 245 -9.56 12.35 -12.79
C GLU A 245 -8.77 13.65 -13.01
N GLU A 246 -8.28 14.28 -11.94
CA GLU A 246 -7.39 15.43 -12.05
C GLU A 246 -6.06 15.07 -12.73
N HIS A 247 -5.47 13.91 -12.38
CA HIS A 247 -4.25 13.42 -13.01
C HIS A 247 -4.46 13.19 -14.52
N ILE A 248 -5.48 12.41 -14.92
CA ILE A 248 -5.80 12.14 -16.33
C ILE A 248 -6.06 13.45 -17.08
N ARG A 249 -6.82 14.38 -16.49
CA ARG A 249 -7.10 15.68 -17.12
C ARG A 249 -5.80 16.42 -17.45
N HIS A 250 -4.77 16.32 -16.61
CA HIS A 250 -3.48 16.91 -16.91
C HIS A 250 -2.74 16.22 -18.05
N GLU A 251 -2.84 14.89 -18.15
CA GLU A 251 -2.20 14.10 -19.19
C GLU A 251 -2.87 14.25 -20.57
N PHE A 252 -4.20 14.23 -20.64
CA PHE A 252 -4.92 14.11 -21.91
C PHE A 252 -5.61 15.40 -22.35
N ASP A 253 -6.21 16.16 -21.42
CA ASP A 253 -6.96 17.37 -21.76
C ASP A 253 -6.06 18.60 -21.83
N THR A 254 -5.33 18.89 -20.75
CA THR A 254 -4.43 20.07 -20.72
C THR A 254 -3.05 19.78 -21.27
N ARG A 255 -2.66 18.50 -21.30
CA ARG A 255 -1.34 18.03 -21.75
C ARG A 255 -0.18 18.78 -21.06
N ASP A 256 -0.28 18.92 -19.74
CA ASP A 256 0.63 19.71 -18.89
C ASP A 256 1.47 18.79 -18.00
N VAL A 257 2.68 18.47 -18.47
CA VAL A 257 3.59 17.56 -17.77
C VAL A 257 3.97 18.07 -16.36
N PRO A 258 4.37 19.35 -16.15
CA PRO A 258 4.57 19.87 -14.80
C PRO A 258 3.38 19.65 -13.86
N ALA A 259 2.15 19.89 -14.34
CA ALA A 259 0.96 19.70 -13.52
C ALA A 259 0.68 18.21 -13.24
N THR A 260 0.82 17.33 -14.24
CA THR A 260 0.76 15.87 -14.05
C THR A 260 1.75 15.42 -12.97
N MET A 261 3.03 15.77 -13.12
CA MET A 261 4.08 15.37 -12.17
C MET A 261 3.83 15.90 -10.75
N ALA A 262 3.20 17.06 -10.60
CA ALA A 262 2.85 17.64 -9.31
C ALA A 262 1.78 16.84 -8.56
N THR A 263 0.97 16.02 -9.23
CA THR A 263 -0.01 15.12 -8.58
C THR A 263 0.63 13.86 -8.00
N MET A 264 1.90 13.59 -8.31
CA MET A 264 2.58 12.35 -7.94
C MET A 264 3.50 12.53 -6.72
N VAL A 265 3.90 11.41 -6.12
CA VAL A 265 4.90 11.38 -5.03
C VAL A 265 6.30 11.79 -5.52
N ALA A 266 7.26 11.94 -4.61
CA ALA A 266 8.63 12.34 -4.93
C ALA A 266 9.39 11.29 -5.76
N GLU A 267 9.08 10.01 -5.60
CA GLU A 267 9.65 8.90 -6.37
C GLU A 267 8.53 8.10 -7.07
N PRO A 268 7.90 8.69 -8.10
CA PRO A 268 6.79 8.05 -8.80
C PRO A 268 7.27 6.99 -9.78
N TYR A 269 6.36 6.14 -10.23
CA TYR A 269 6.69 5.07 -11.17
C TYR A 269 5.53 4.76 -12.12
N VAL A 270 5.78 4.70 -13.43
CA VAL A 270 4.80 4.20 -14.40
C VAL A 270 5.41 3.04 -15.16
N ASN A 271 4.61 1.99 -15.36
CA ASN A 271 4.98 0.84 -16.16
C ASN A 271 3.81 0.34 -17.01
N HIS A 272 3.98 0.51 -18.31
CA HIS A 272 3.21 -0.18 -19.32
C HIS A 272 3.72 -1.62 -19.42
N ILE A 273 3.02 -2.55 -18.77
CA ILE A 273 3.50 -3.91 -18.53
C ILE A 273 3.92 -4.64 -19.82
N PRO A 274 3.15 -4.58 -20.93
CA PRO A 274 3.47 -5.37 -22.11
C PRO A 274 4.71 -4.89 -22.88
N THR A 275 5.09 -3.62 -22.75
CA THR A 275 6.22 -3.02 -23.49
C THR A 275 7.35 -2.54 -22.58
N LEU A 276 7.16 -2.59 -21.25
CA LEU A 276 8.08 -2.08 -20.24
C LEU A 276 8.47 -0.61 -20.44
N THR A 277 7.56 0.19 -21.00
CA THR A 277 7.75 1.64 -21.19
C THR A 277 7.20 2.40 -19.99
N GLY A 278 7.71 3.61 -19.77
CA GLY A 278 7.37 4.46 -18.62
C GLY A 278 8.60 5.12 -18.02
N GLY A 279 8.61 5.29 -16.70
CA GLY A 279 9.71 5.94 -15.99
C GLY A 279 9.67 5.70 -14.48
N VAL A 280 10.83 5.75 -13.84
CA VAL A 280 11.01 5.65 -12.38
C VAL A 280 11.67 6.93 -11.87
N GLY A 281 11.07 7.53 -10.85
CA GLY A 281 11.50 8.80 -10.29
C GLY A 281 11.07 9.99 -11.16
N GLN A 282 11.06 11.19 -10.54
CA GLN A 282 10.55 12.41 -11.15
C GLN A 282 11.21 12.74 -12.51
N SER A 283 12.53 12.61 -12.59
CA SER A 283 13.28 13.01 -13.79
C SER A 283 13.01 12.11 -15.00
N GLN A 284 13.01 10.79 -14.82
CA GLN A 284 12.76 9.86 -15.94
C GLN A 284 11.31 9.89 -16.36
N LEU A 285 10.38 9.94 -15.40
CA LEU A 285 8.96 9.96 -15.70
C LEU A 285 8.53 11.27 -16.38
N ALA A 286 9.01 12.43 -15.92
CA ALA A 286 8.73 13.71 -16.59
C ALA A 286 9.28 13.73 -18.03
N ARG A 287 10.47 13.15 -18.26
CA ARG A 287 11.02 12.99 -19.61
C ARG A 287 10.14 12.08 -20.46
N PHE A 288 9.73 10.94 -19.92
CA PHE A 288 8.82 10.01 -20.60
C PHE A 288 7.51 10.70 -20.99
N TYR A 289 6.84 11.36 -20.05
CA TYR A 289 5.59 12.08 -20.33
C TYR A 289 5.77 13.17 -21.39
N ARG A 290 6.83 13.97 -21.27
CA ARG A 290 7.08 15.10 -22.18
C ARG A 290 7.35 14.66 -23.61
N TYR A 291 8.07 13.57 -23.81
CA TYR A 291 8.61 13.23 -25.11
C TYR A 291 8.08 11.93 -25.70
N HIS A 292 7.34 11.10 -24.96
CA HIS A 292 6.91 9.78 -25.42
C HIS A 292 5.46 9.41 -25.10
N PHE A 293 4.69 10.28 -24.42
CA PHE A 293 3.33 9.95 -24.00
C PHE A 293 2.33 11.09 -24.25
N VAL A 294 2.34 12.15 -23.42
CA VAL A 294 1.33 13.21 -23.37
C VAL A 294 1.08 13.90 -24.72
N HIS A 295 2.11 14.02 -25.56
CA HIS A 295 2.04 14.69 -26.87
C HIS A 295 2.18 13.76 -28.08
N GLN A 296 2.23 12.44 -27.89
CA GLN A 296 2.49 11.46 -28.96
C GLN A 296 1.33 10.50 -29.25
N ASN A 297 0.12 10.85 -28.82
CA ASN A 297 -1.06 10.03 -29.06
C ASN A 297 -1.78 10.44 -30.37
N PRO A 298 -2.36 9.49 -31.12
CA PRO A 298 -3.19 9.77 -32.29
C PRO A 298 -4.30 10.79 -31.99
N GLU A 299 -4.67 11.62 -32.99
CA GLU A 299 -5.71 12.63 -32.81
C GLU A 299 -7.09 12.02 -32.55
N ASP A 300 -7.37 10.85 -33.13
CA ASP A 300 -8.63 10.13 -32.99
C ASP A 300 -8.68 9.20 -31.77
N MET A 301 -7.63 9.21 -30.93
CA MET A 301 -7.55 8.36 -29.76
C MET A 301 -8.70 8.65 -28.80
N LYS A 302 -9.43 7.59 -28.43
CA LYS A 302 -10.56 7.64 -27.51
C LYS A 302 -10.41 6.61 -26.41
N ILE A 303 -10.78 7.01 -25.19
CA ILE A 303 -10.91 6.14 -24.03
C ILE A 303 -12.40 5.98 -23.70
N THR A 304 -12.86 4.73 -23.60
CA THR A 304 -14.22 4.40 -23.16
C THR A 304 -14.13 3.59 -21.86
N SER A 305 -14.49 4.20 -20.74
CA SER A 305 -14.50 3.53 -19.43
C SER A 305 -15.51 2.38 -19.41
N ILE A 306 -15.11 1.25 -18.83
CA ILE A 306 -15.93 0.04 -18.69
C ILE A 306 -16.30 -0.18 -17.23
N SER A 307 -15.31 -0.21 -16.35
CA SER A 307 -15.51 -0.40 -14.92
C SER A 307 -14.42 0.30 -14.10
N ARG A 308 -14.73 0.59 -12.84
CA ARG A 308 -13.82 1.22 -11.88
C ARG A 308 -14.01 0.59 -10.51
N THR A 309 -12.93 0.10 -9.92
CA THR A 309 -12.89 -0.42 -8.55
C THR A 309 -12.03 0.50 -7.69
N VAL A 310 -12.57 0.95 -6.56
CA VAL A 310 -11.88 1.90 -5.65
C VAL A 310 -11.62 1.21 -4.31
N GLY A 311 -10.34 1.09 -3.96
CA GLY A 311 -9.88 0.65 -2.64
C GLY A 311 -9.43 1.83 -1.77
N SER A 312 -8.86 1.54 -0.60
CA SER A 312 -8.40 2.61 0.33
C SER A 312 -7.12 3.31 -0.13
N THR A 313 -6.36 2.68 -1.02
CA THR A 313 -5.07 3.20 -1.50
C THR A 313 -4.90 3.04 -3.01
N GLN A 314 -5.89 2.51 -3.72
CA GLN A 314 -5.75 2.22 -5.15
C GLN A 314 -7.07 2.38 -5.91
N VAL A 315 -6.95 2.71 -7.18
CA VAL A 315 -8.01 2.68 -8.19
C VAL A 315 -7.61 1.68 -9.26
N VAL A 316 -8.53 0.80 -9.63
CA VAL A 316 -8.38 -0.11 -10.77
C VAL A 316 -9.42 0.29 -11.82
N ASP A 317 -8.92 0.77 -12.96
CA ASP A 317 -9.74 1.23 -14.07
C ASP A 317 -9.64 0.25 -15.25
N GLU A 318 -10.79 -0.20 -15.72
CA GLU A 318 -10.92 -0.98 -16.94
C GLU A 318 -11.54 -0.08 -18.02
N PHE A 319 -10.88 0.00 -19.17
CA PHE A 319 -11.32 0.84 -20.27
C PHE A 319 -10.93 0.25 -21.62
N ILE A 320 -11.63 0.65 -22.67
CA ILE A 320 -11.23 0.37 -24.05
C ILE A 320 -10.56 1.62 -24.59
N MET A 321 -9.33 1.46 -25.09
CA MET A 321 -8.66 2.47 -25.89
C MET A 321 -8.85 2.14 -27.37
N SER A 322 -9.26 3.13 -28.17
CA SER A 322 -9.34 3.01 -29.61
C SER A 322 -8.64 4.16 -30.31
N PHE A 323 -8.03 3.86 -31.48
CA PHE A 323 -7.27 4.83 -32.27
C PHE A 323 -6.96 4.27 -33.67
N THR A 324 -6.61 5.14 -34.60
CA THR A 324 -5.96 4.77 -35.86
C THR A 324 -4.44 4.88 -35.70
N HIS A 325 -3.69 3.84 -36.06
CA HIS A 325 -2.22 3.85 -36.00
C HIS A 325 -1.62 4.63 -37.19
N ASP A 326 -1.81 5.95 -37.20
CA ASP A 326 -1.36 6.89 -38.24
C ASP A 326 -0.12 7.70 -37.85
N THR A 327 0.26 7.67 -36.57
CA THR A 327 1.51 8.19 -36.00
C THR A 327 2.24 7.10 -35.22
N GLU A 328 3.54 7.29 -34.97
CA GLU A 328 4.30 6.43 -34.06
C GLU A 328 3.81 6.63 -32.62
N ILE A 329 3.65 5.52 -31.88
CA ILE A 329 3.17 5.49 -30.49
C ILE A 329 4.19 4.72 -29.65
N ASP A 330 5.29 5.37 -29.30
CA ASP A 330 6.48 4.75 -28.68
C ASP A 330 6.16 3.87 -27.46
N TRP A 331 5.22 4.32 -26.64
CA TRP A 331 4.88 3.64 -25.38
C TRP A 331 4.09 2.33 -25.59
N LEU A 332 3.29 2.24 -26.66
CA LEU A 332 2.41 1.10 -26.97
C LEU A 332 3.03 0.18 -28.04
N LEU A 333 3.69 0.75 -29.04
CA LEU A 333 4.21 0.10 -30.24
C LEU A 333 5.64 0.57 -30.54
N PRO A 334 6.61 0.33 -29.63
CA PRO A 334 7.96 0.88 -29.75
C PRO A 334 8.63 0.45 -31.06
N GLY A 335 9.03 1.43 -31.87
CA GLY A 335 9.73 1.24 -33.15
C GLY A 335 8.87 0.72 -34.30
N VAL A 336 7.55 0.67 -34.13
CA VAL A 336 6.62 0.29 -35.21
C VAL A 336 6.15 1.54 -35.95
N LYS A 337 6.35 1.56 -37.27
CA LYS A 337 5.86 2.65 -38.13
C LYS A 337 4.34 2.63 -38.24
N PRO A 338 3.70 3.80 -38.48
CA PRO A 338 2.27 3.89 -38.77
C PRO A 338 1.81 2.86 -39.79
N THR A 339 0.78 2.09 -39.44
CA THR A 339 0.19 1.07 -40.32
C THR A 339 -1.11 1.52 -40.96
N GLY A 340 -1.69 2.63 -40.48
CA GLY A 340 -3.00 3.15 -40.90
C GLY A 340 -4.17 2.27 -40.49
N LYS A 341 -3.94 1.27 -39.62
CA LYS A 341 -4.99 0.35 -39.16
C LYS A 341 -5.61 0.87 -37.87
N TYR A 342 -6.91 0.66 -37.75
CA TYR A 342 -7.67 0.95 -36.56
C TYR A 342 -7.48 -0.14 -35.51
N VAL A 343 -7.37 0.27 -34.25
CA VAL A 343 -7.17 -0.60 -33.09
C VAL A 343 -8.26 -0.30 -32.06
N GLU A 344 -8.83 -1.34 -31.46
CA GLU A 344 -9.57 -1.27 -30.19
C GLU A 344 -9.00 -2.32 -29.25
N ILE A 345 -8.59 -1.90 -28.05
CA ILE A 345 -7.95 -2.80 -27.10
C ILE A 345 -8.46 -2.54 -25.67
N PRO A 346 -8.93 -3.57 -24.94
CA PRO A 346 -9.15 -3.48 -23.51
C PRO A 346 -7.84 -3.23 -22.77
N MET A 347 -7.88 -2.31 -21.84
CA MET A 347 -6.77 -1.95 -20.98
C MET A 347 -7.22 -1.95 -19.51
N LEU A 348 -6.28 -2.26 -18.62
CA LEU A 348 -6.45 -2.20 -17.18
C LEU A 348 -5.36 -1.31 -16.59
N GLY A 349 -5.74 -0.23 -15.91
CA GLY A 349 -4.84 0.58 -15.10
C GLY A 349 -4.97 0.21 -13.63
N VAL A 350 -3.85 -0.08 -12.97
CA VAL A 350 -3.76 -0.22 -11.50
C VAL A 350 -3.00 0.98 -10.96
N ILE A 351 -3.73 1.92 -10.37
CA ILE A 351 -3.24 3.22 -9.90
C ILE A 351 -3.16 3.18 -8.39
N GLN A 352 -1.94 3.29 -7.86
CA GLN A 352 -1.68 3.32 -6.43
C GLN A 352 -1.49 4.76 -5.96
N PHE A 353 -2.07 5.08 -4.82
CA PHE A 353 -1.92 6.33 -4.10
C PHE A 353 -1.19 6.12 -2.78
N ARG A 354 -0.62 7.21 -2.29
CA ARG A 354 -0.18 7.40 -0.91
C ARG A 354 -0.67 8.77 -0.46
N GLY A 355 -1.60 8.76 0.48
CA GLY A 355 -2.40 9.94 0.79
C GLY A 355 -3.08 10.52 -0.45
N SER A 356 -2.85 11.81 -0.71
CA SER A 356 -3.41 12.54 -1.86
C SER A 356 -2.54 12.47 -3.13
N LYS A 357 -1.46 11.69 -3.15
CA LYS A 357 -0.49 11.66 -4.25
C LYS A 357 -0.41 10.30 -4.92
N LEU A 358 -0.30 10.31 -6.25
CA LEU A 358 -0.14 9.10 -7.04
C LEU A 358 1.28 8.55 -6.90
N CYS A 359 1.39 7.28 -6.53
CA CYS A 359 2.65 6.56 -6.38
C CYS A 359 3.08 5.88 -7.67
N HIS A 360 2.19 5.08 -8.23
CA HIS A 360 2.50 4.37 -9.46
C HIS A 360 1.29 3.98 -10.27
N GLU A 361 1.54 3.73 -11.55
CA GLU A 361 0.57 3.17 -12.49
C GLU A 361 1.17 1.91 -13.10
N HIS A 362 0.41 0.82 -13.05
CA HIS A 362 0.67 -0.36 -13.86
C HIS A 362 -0.44 -0.49 -14.89
N ILE A 363 -0.09 -0.35 -16.16
CA ILE A 363 -1.06 -0.37 -17.25
C ILE A 363 -0.86 -1.65 -18.06
N TYR A 364 -1.92 -2.44 -18.16
CA TYR A 364 -1.95 -3.74 -18.81
C TYR A 364 -2.82 -3.68 -20.06
N TRP A 365 -2.43 -4.46 -21.06
CA TRP A 365 -3.25 -4.82 -22.21
C TRP A 365 -2.67 -6.10 -22.82
N ASP A 366 -3.38 -6.73 -23.75
CA ASP A 366 -2.82 -7.83 -24.53
C ASP A 366 -2.10 -7.31 -25.77
N GLN A 367 -0.77 -7.30 -25.74
CA GLN A 367 0.04 -6.84 -26.88
C GLN A 367 -0.14 -7.74 -28.11
N ALA A 368 -0.43 -9.03 -27.94
CA ALA A 368 -0.64 -9.91 -29.09
C ALA A 368 -1.89 -9.50 -29.88
N SER A 369 -2.99 -9.17 -29.19
CA SER A 369 -4.21 -8.61 -29.80
C SER A 369 -3.94 -7.32 -30.57
N VAL A 370 -3.13 -6.40 -30.02
CA VAL A 370 -2.74 -5.16 -30.73
C VAL A 370 -1.94 -5.49 -32.00
N LEU A 371 -0.94 -6.38 -31.90
CA LEU A 371 -0.09 -6.77 -33.03
C LEU A 371 -0.86 -7.49 -34.14
N VAL A 372 -1.90 -8.28 -33.80
CA VAL A 372 -2.84 -8.86 -34.79
C VAL A 372 -3.58 -7.73 -35.53
N GLN A 373 -4.16 -6.78 -34.79
CA GLN A 373 -4.95 -5.68 -35.37
C GLN A 373 -4.11 -4.83 -36.32
N ILE A 374 -2.84 -4.56 -35.99
CA ILE A 374 -1.94 -3.83 -36.89
C ILE A 374 -1.29 -4.71 -37.98
N GLY A 375 -1.48 -6.03 -37.93
CA GLY A 375 -1.03 -7.01 -38.94
C GLY A 375 0.43 -7.41 -38.85
N LEU A 376 1.05 -7.31 -37.69
CA LEU A 376 2.38 -7.83 -37.41
C LEU A 376 2.36 -9.26 -36.85
N LEU A 377 1.21 -9.71 -36.36
CA LEU A 377 0.99 -11.08 -35.92
C LEU A 377 -0.08 -11.74 -36.79
N ASN A 378 0.16 -12.98 -37.23
CA ASN A 378 -0.84 -13.75 -37.98
C ASN A 378 -1.71 -14.58 -37.01
N PRO A 379 -3.01 -14.26 -36.86
CA PRO A 379 -3.92 -15.00 -35.98
C PRO A 379 -4.33 -16.38 -36.52
N GLU A 380 -4.09 -16.69 -37.80
CA GLU A 380 -4.44 -18.01 -38.37
C GLU A 380 -3.58 -19.14 -37.81
N VAL A 381 -2.39 -18.82 -37.29
CA VAL A 381 -1.39 -19.78 -36.80
C VAL A 381 -1.16 -19.71 -35.30
N LEU A 382 -1.85 -18.80 -34.59
CA LEU A 382 -1.72 -18.59 -33.15
C LEU A 382 -3.10 -18.42 -32.51
N PRO A 383 -3.34 -18.95 -31.30
CA PRO A 383 -4.62 -18.83 -30.60
C PRO A 383 -4.78 -17.43 -29.97
N VAL A 384 -4.85 -16.39 -30.81
CA VAL A 384 -4.88 -14.98 -30.41
C VAL A 384 -6.07 -14.29 -31.06
N ALA A 385 -6.87 -13.61 -30.25
CA ALA A 385 -7.94 -12.73 -30.73
C ALA A 385 -7.38 -11.34 -31.09
N GLY A 386 -8.08 -10.58 -31.93
CA GLY A 386 -7.73 -9.20 -32.24
C GLY A 386 -8.72 -8.24 -31.61
N VAL A 387 -9.41 -7.48 -32.45
CA VAL A 387 -10.44 -6.50 -32.07
C VAL A 387 -11.64 -7.14 -31.37
N GLU A 388 -11.82 -8.46 -31.54
CA GLU A 388 -12.90 -9.23 -30.91
C GLU A 388 -12.85 -9.16 -29.38
N THR A 389 -11.67 -8.96 -28.79
CA THR A 389 -11.49 -8.79 -27.34
C THR A 389 -12.27 -7.59 -26.82
N ALA A 390 -12.12 -6.42 -27.45
CA ALA A 390 -12.87 -5.20 -27.12
C ALA A 390 -14.37 -5.35 -27.34
N LYS A 391 -14.75 -5.94 -28.47
CA LYS A 391 -16.17 -6.13 -28.82
C LYS A 391 -16.89 -7.06 -27.85
N LYS A 392 -16.25 -8.17 -27.45
CA LYS A 392 -16.82 -9.14 -26.50
C LYS A 392 -16.93 -8.55 -25.09
N LEU A 393 -16.00 -7.68 -24.69
CA LEU A 393 -16.09 -6.96 -23.42
C LEU A 393 -17.31 -6.05 -23.34
N LEU A 394 -17.70 -5.42 -24.46
CA LEU A 394 -18.86 -4.53 -24.54
C LEU A 394 -20.20 -5.25 -24.80
N ASN A 395 -20.16 -6.50 -25.28
CA ASN A 395 -21.34 -7.22 -25.71
C ASN A 395 -21.23 -8.71 -25.37
N GLU A 396 -21.90 -9.11 -24.29
CA GLU A 396 -21.93 -10.51 -23.86
C GLU A 396 -22.60 -11.46 -24.86
N ASP A 397 -23.41 -10.97 -25.81
CA ASP A 397 -24.10 -11.81 -26.80
C ASP A 397 -23.18 -12.35 -27.91
N LEU A 398 -21.97 -11.79 -28.06
CA LEU A 398 -21.01 -12.30 -29.05
C LEU A 398 -20.55 -13.72 -28.69
N PRO A 399 -20.30 -14.62 -29.66
CA PRO A 399 -19.97 -16.00 -29.38
C PRO A 399 -18.64 -16.14 -28.62
N SER A 400 -18.60 -17.01 -27.61
CA SER A 400 -17.38 -17.45 -26.93
C SER A 400 -16.79 -18.70 -27.59
N ASN A 401 -15.56 -19.06 -27.21
CA ASN A 401 -14.92 -20.35 -27.53
C ASN A 401 -14.61 -20.59 -29.02
N THR A 402 -14.68 -19.56 -29.87
CA THR A 402 -14.36 -19.65 -31.31
C THR A 402 -12.91 -20.07 -31.57
N LEU A 403 -11.98 -19.79 -30.64
CA LEU A 403 -10.59 -20.21 -30.69
C LEU A 403 -10.33 -21.60 -30.07
N MET A 404 -11.34 -22.28 -29.52
CA MET A 404 -11.22 -23.62 -28.94
C MET A 404 -11.66 -24.67 -29.97
N PRO A 405 -10.74 -25.38 -30.67
CA PRO A 405 -11.11 -26.33 -31.71
C PRO A 405 -11.93 -27.52 -31.18
N SER A 406 -11.77 -27.84 -29.90
CA SER A 406 -12.48 -28.92 -29.22
C SER A 406 -13.84 -28.52 -28.66
N TRP A 407 -14.27 -27.26 -28.77
CA TRP A 407 -15.52 -26.77 -28.17
C TRP A 407 -16.74 -27.58 -28.60
N ASN A 408 -16.86 -27.88 -29.90
CA ASN A 408 -17.97 -28.68 -30.41
C ASN A 408 -17.93 -30.15 -29.93
N SER A 409 -16.80 -30.63 -29.42
CA SER A 409 -16.69 -32.02 -28.92
C SER A 409 -17.44 -32.26 -27.60
N SER A 410 -17.86 -31.20 -26.90
CA SER A 410 -18.71 -31.28 -25.71
C SER A 410 -20.21 -31.18 -26.01
N GLU A 411 -20.60 -30.96 -27.26
CA GLU A 411 -22.01 -30.85 -27.63
C GLU A 411 -22.79 -32.14 -27.25
N GLY A 412 -23.90 -31.97 -26.52
CA GLY A 412 -24.75 -33.08 -26.06
C GLY A 412 -24.19 -33.90 -24.89
N LYS A 413 -23.01 -33.59 -24.33
CA LYS A 413 -22.53 -34.23 -23.10
C LYS A 413 -23.29 -33.72 -21.88
N PRO A 414 -23.54 -34.57 -20.85
CA PRO A 414 -24.21 -34.13 -19.62
C PRO A 414 -23.41 -33.01 -18.92
N ILE A 415 -24.11 -31.95 -18.51
CA ILE A 415 -23.53 -30.78 -17.84
C ILE A 415 -23.85 -30.70 -16.33
N GLY A 416 -24.47 -31.76 -15.78
CA GLY A 416 -24.96 -31.83 -14.39
C GLY A 416 -26.48 -31.77 -14.32
N GLU A 417 -27.08 -32.26 -13.23
CA GLU A 417 -28.53 -32.10 -13.01
C GLU A 417 -28.86 -30.63 -12.70
N GLY A 418 -29.83 -30.06 -13.43
CA GLY A 418 -30.34 -28.71 -13.19
C GLY A 418 -29.70 -27.59 -14.01
N VAL A 419 -28.90 -27.92 -15.03
CA VAL A 419 -28.34 -26.96 -16.01
C VAL A 419 -28.74 -27.37 -17.41
#